data_AF-A0A371HSM1-F1
#
_entry.id   AF-A0A371HSM1-F1
#
_cell.length_a   1.000
_cell.length_b   1.000
_cell.length_c   1.000
_cell.angle_alpha   90.00
_cell.angle_beta   90.00
_cell.angle_gamma   90.00
#
_symmetry.space_group_name_H-M   'P 1'
#
loop_
_entity.id
_entity.type
_entity.pdbx_description
1 polymer ?
#
loop_
_entity_poly.entity_id
_entity_poly.type
_entity_poly.pdbx_seq_one_letter_code
_entity_poly.pdbx_strand_id
1 'polypeptide(L)'
;MKFRACCKELADDIIFGATNEILCEEFLKLMQEEFEMGMMGELKFFLELQIKQSNDGIFIHQVNYAKELLKKFKLDDYKKHASSMNPTFILNLDEYDKKKSNEYGLTGYCDAHYTRDRVERKNTSEGCHFIGANLVSRDNKRQGTIVMSTAKAEYIFVARCYSQLLWIKH
;
A
#
# COMPACT_ATOMS: atom_id res chain seq x y z
N MET A 1 -8.66 -21.84 -7.78
CA MET A 1 -7.84 -21.70 -6.56
C MET A 1 -8.68 -20.99 -5.52
N LYS A 2 -8.74 -21.47 -4.28
CA LYS A 2 -9.46 -20.83 -3.17
C LYS A 2 -8.48 -20.45 -2.06
N PHE A 3 -8.58 -19.22 -1.54
CA PHE A 3 -7.92 -18.77 -0.32
C PHE A 3 -8.83 -18.98 0.89
N ARG A 4 -8.28 -19.63 1.90
CA ARG A 4 -8.87 -19.76 3.23
C ARG A 4 -7.92 -19.12 4.24
N ALA A 5 -8.48 -18.72 5.38
CA ALA A 5 -7.68 -18.22 6.48
C ALA A 5 -7.99 -18.95 7.78
N CYS A 6 -6.96 -19.08 8.59
CA CYS A 6 -7.06 -19.52 9.97
C CYS A 6 -6.42 -18.46 10.86
N CYS A 7 -7.03 -18.28 12.03
CA CYS A 7 -6.55 -17.37 13.05
C CYS A 7 -6.28 -18.20 14.31
N LYS A 8 -5.10 -18.01 14.90
CA LYS A 8 -4.81 -18.47 16.26
C LYS A 8 -5.18 -17.33 17.20
N GLU A 9 -5.94 -17.61 18.26
CA GLU A 9 -6.64 -16.60 19.07
C GLU A 9 -5.78 -15.41 19.55
N LEU A 10 -4.45 -15.48 19.56
CA LEU A 10 -3.58 -14.38 19.95
C LEU A 10 -2.21 -14.32 19.22
N ALA A 11 -1.98 -15.08 18.14
CA ALA A 11 -0.62 -15.23 17.61
C ALA A 11 -0.42 -14.61 16.22
N ASP A 12 -1.11 -15.06 15.17
CA ASP A 12 -0.94 -14.54 13.80
C ASP A 12 -2.11 -15.03 12.92
N ASP A 13 -2.45 -14.26 11.89
CA ASP A 13 -3.40 -14.67 10.84
C ASP A 13 -2.64 -15.36 9.70
N ILE A 14 -2.99 -16.61 9.40
CA ILE A 14 -2.37 -17.38 8.32
C ILE A 14 -3.33 -17.47 7.14
N ILE A 15 -2.85 -17.06 5.96
CA ILE A 15 -3.55 -17.26 4.69
C ILE A 15 -2.88 -18.40 3.94
N PHE A 16 -3.69 -19.33 3.44
CA PHE A 16 -3.25 -20.39 2.54
C PHE A 16 -4.30 -20.59 1.45
N GLY A 17 -3.90 -21.17 0.34
CA GLY A 17 -4.83 -21.47 -0.74
C GLY A 17 -4.30 -22.53 -1.68
N ALA A 18 -5.23 -23.33 -2.23
CA ALA A 18 -4.94 -24.40 -3.15
C ALA A 18 -5.92 -24.41 -4.32
N THR A 19 -5.54 -25.04 -5.43
CA THR A 19 -6.44 -25.33 -6.55
C THR A 19 -7.36 -26.51 -6.24
N ASN A 20 -6.89 -27.47 -5.45
CA ASN A 20 -7.65 -28.62 -4.98
C ASN A 20 -8.27 -28.33 -3.61
N GLU A 21 -9.60 -28.40 -3.52
CA GLU A 21 -10.34 -28.13 -2.30
C GLU A 21 -10.07 -29.17 -1.19
N ILE A 22 -9.83 -30.43 -1.58
CA ILE A 22 -9.52 -31.53 -0.65
C ILE A 22 -8.21 -31.24 0.10
N LEU A 23 -7.17 -30.81 -0.62
CA LEU A 23 -5.88 -30.45 -0.01
C LEU A 23 -6.02 -29.25 0.94
N CYS A 24 -6.87 -28.28 0.60
CA CYS A 24 -7.16 -27.17 1.48
C CYS A 24 -7.81 -27.63 2.79
N GLU A 25 -8.71 -28.62 2.73
CA GLU A 25 -9.40 -29.17 3.91
C GLU A 25 -8.51 -30.07 4.75
N GLU A 26 -7.66 -30.89 4.15
CA GLU A 26 -6.66 -31.68 4.86
C GLU A 26 -5.65 -30.78 5.59
N PHE A 27 -5.12 -29.76 4.89
CA PHE A 27 -4.21 -28.80 5.50
C PHE A 27 -4.88 -28.04 6.65
N LEU A 28 -6.14 -27.66 6.48
CA LEU A 28 -6.94 -27.05 7.53
C LEU A 28 -7.01 -27.91 8.76
N LYS A 29 -7.37 -29.18 8.59
CA LYS A 29 -7.53 -30.12 9.68
C LYS A 29 -6.21 -30.32 10.44
N LEU A 30 -5.10 -30.49 9.72
CA LEU A 30 -3.76 -30.58 10.32
C LEU A 30 -3.41 -29.34 11.15
N MET A 31 -3.69 -28.15 10.62
CA MET A 31 -3.41 -26.90 11.30
C MET A 31 -4.29 -26.68 12.54
N GLN A 32 -5.49 -27.27 12.59
CA GLN A 32 -6.36 -27.26 13.78
C GLN A 32 -5.99 -28.31 14.82
N GLU A 33 -5.45 -29.46 14.38
CA GLU A 33 -5.00 -30.53 15.28
C GLU A 33 -3.68 -30.12 15.98
N GLU A 34 -2.74 -29.54 15.24
CA GLU A 34 -1.44 -29.11 15.77
C GLU A 34 -1.49 -27.79 16.54
N PHE A 35 -2.43 -26.90 16.21
CA PHE A 35 -2.55 -25.58 16.81
C PHE A 35 -4.00 -25.28 17.19
N GLU A 36 -4.22 -24.64 18.35
CA GLU A 36 -5.53 -24.11 18.78
C GLU A 36 -6.01 -22.97 17.85
N MET A 37 -6.38 -23.30 16.61
CA MET A 37 -6.78 -22.36 15.57
C MET A 37 -8.27 -22.46 15.24
N GLY A 38 -8.89 -21.28 15.09
CA GLY A 38 -10.26 -21.12 14.63
C GLY A 38 -10.35 -21.07 13.10
N MET A 39 -11.44 -21.64 12.56
CA MET A 39 -11.77 -21.56 11.14
C MET A 39 -12.39 -20.22 10.79
N MET A 40 -11.80 -19.47 9.86
CA MET A 40 -12.44 -18.26 9.30
C MET A 40 -13.08 -18.47 7.93
N GLY A 41 -13.03 -19.70 7.39
CA GLY A 41 -13.68 -20.03 6.11
C GLY A 41 -13.03 -19.33 4.91
N GLU A 42 -13.83 -19.00 3.89
CA GLU A 42 -13.34 -18.27 2.72
C GLU A 42 -12.93 -16.84 3.11
N LEU A 43 -11.71 -16.48 2.72
CA LEU A 43 -11.14 -15.19 3.03
C LEU A 43 -11.83 -14.08 2.21
N LYS A 44 -12.57 -13.21 2.89
CA LYS A 44 -13.24 -12.03 2.30
C LYS A 44 -12.51 -10.73 2.62
N PHE A 45 -11.84 -10.66 3.76
CA PHE A 45 -11.13 -9.48 4.23
C PHE A 45 -9.82 -9.87 4.91
N PHE A 46 -8.74 -9.16 4.63
CA PHE A 46 -7.45 -9.33 5.29
C PHE A 46 -6.69 -8.02 5.35
N LEU A 47 -6.29 -7.55 6.54
CA LEU A 47 -5.58 -6.27 6.69
C LEU A 47 -6.23 -5.10 5.91
N GLU A 48 -7.56 -4.97 6.00
CA GLU A 48 -8.35 -3.97 5.26
C GLU A 48 -8.41 -4.18 3.72
N LEU A 49 -7.76 -5.21 3.17
CA LEU A 49 -7.91 -5.67 1.79
C LEU A 49 -9.18 -6.52 1.65
N GLN A 50 -9.98 -6.19 0.65
CA GLN A 50 -11.17 -6.95 0.28
C GLN A 50 -10.82 -7.95 -0.82
N ILE A 51 -11.16 -9.20 -0.58
CA ILE A 51 -10.82 -10.31 -1.45
C ILE A 51 -12.13 -10.88 -1.99
N LYS A 52 -12.28 -10.85 -3.31
CA LYS A 52 -13.40 -11.45 -4.03
C LYS A 52 -12.87 -12.64 -4.82
N GLN A 53 -13.23 -13.82 -4.36
CA GLN A 53 -12.86 -15.08 -5.00
C GLN A 53 -13.97 -15.50 -5.96
N SER A 54 -13.60 -15.84 -7.19
CA SER A 54 -14.53 -16.26 -8.24
C SER A 54 -13.89 -17.36 -9.08
N ASN A 55 -14.69 -18.03 -9.91
CA ASN A 55 -14.17 -19.06 -10.82
C ASN A 55 -13.15 -18.48 -11.82
N ASP A 56 -13.29 -17.21 -12.18
CA ASP A 56 -12.42 -16.51 -13.13
C ASP A 56 -11.11 -16.02 -12.49
N GLY A 57 -10.97 -16.12 -11.17
CA GLY A 57 -9.79 -15.68 -10.44
C GLY A 57 -10.11 -14.95 -9.14
N ILE A 58 -9.06 -14.37 -8.57
CA ILE A 58 -9.10 -13.74 -7.25
C ILE A 58 -8.82 -12.25 -7.43
N PHE A 59 -9.78 -11.43 -7.02
CA PHE A 59 -9.69 -9.99 -7.10
C PHE A 59 -9.45 -9.40 -5.71
N ILE A 60 -8.38 -8.64 -5.56
CA ILE A 60 -8.02 -7.95 -4.31
C ILE A 60 -8.22 -6.46 -4.54
N HIS A 61 -8.94 -5.79 -3.65
CA HIS A 61 -9.24 -4.35 -3.75
C HIS A 61 -9.40 -3.70 -2.38
N GLN A 62 -9.21 -2.38 -2.30
CA GLN A 62 -9.29 -1.61 -1.05
C GLN A 62 -10.32 -0.47 -1.12
N VAL A 63 -11.42 -0.67 -1.85
CA VAL A 63 -12.39 0.40 -2.13
C VAL A 63 -12.97 1.02 -0.86
N ASN A 64 -13.30 0.21 0.16
CA ASN A 64 -13.82 0.77 1.42
C ASN A 64 -12.75 1.50 2.22
N TYR A 65 -11.52 0.98 2.27
CA TYR A 65 -10.41 1.68 2.92
C TYR A 65 -10.17 3.06 2.28
N ALA A 66 -10.14 3.13 0.94
CA ALA A 66 -10.01 4.40 0.23
C ALA A 66 -11.16 5.36 0.54
N LYS A 67 -12.40 4.87 0.60
CA LYS A 67 -13.58 5.68 0.96
C LYS A 67 -13.52 6.19 2.40
N GLU A 68 -13.15 5.35 3.35
CA GLU A 68 -13.01 5.75 4.76
C GLU A 68 -11.88 6.75 4.94
N LEU A 69 -10.78 6.59 4.20
CA LEU A 69 -9.67 7.54 4.19
C LEU A 69 -10.13 8.92 3.69
N LEU A 70 -10.84 8.96 2.56
CA LEU A 70 -11.39 10.22 2.01
C LEU A 70 -12.33 10.89 3.01
N LYS A 71 -13.23 10.13 3.64
CA LYS A 71 -14.12 10.66 4.69
C LYS A 71 -13.36 11.19 5.90
N LYS A 72 -12.33 10.44 6.36
CA LYS A 72 -11.52 10.83 7.52
C LYS A 72 -10.82 12.17 7.31
N PHE A 73 -10.40 12.46 6.09
CA PHE A 73 -9.77 13.73 5.73
C PHE A 73 -10.73 14.78 5.15
N LYS A 74 -12.04 14.51 5.13
CA LYS A 74 -13.08 15.41 4.59
C LYS A 74 -12.83 15.77 3.11
N LEU A 75 -12.39 14.78 2.33
CA LEU A 75 -12.07 14.90 0.90
C LEU A 75 -13.12 14.25 -0.01
N ASP A 76 -14.26 13.83 0.55
CA ASP A 76 -15.36 13.17 -0.16
C ASP A 76 -16.09 14.09 -1.16
N ASP A 77 -16.14 15.39 -0.86
CA ASP A 77 -16.77 16.40 -1.73
C ASP A 77 -15.79 17.12 -2.67
N TYR A 78 -14.50 16.78 -2.62
CA TYR A 78 -13.50 17.44 -3.46
C TYR A 78 -13.65 17.03 -4.92
N LYS A 79 -13.67 18.04 -5.82
CA LYS A 79 -13.82 17.86 -7.26
C LYS A 79 -12.72 16.92 -7.77
N LYS A 80 -13.12 15.77 -8.32
CA LYS A 80 -12.21 14.77 -8.90
C LYS A 80 -11.35 15.45 -9.96
N HIS A 81 -10.09 15.75 -9.63
CA HIS A 81 -9.11 16.19 -10.61
C HIS A 81 -8.48 14.94 -11.21
N ALA A 82 -8.82 14.64 -12.46
CA ALA A 82 -8.18 13.57 -13.21
C ALA A 82 -6.75 14.01 -13.59
N SER A 83 -5.84 14.02 -12.62
CA SER A 83 -4.44 13.80 -12.94
C SER A 83 -4.33 12.30 -13.18
N SER A 84 -4.19 11.88 -14.43
CA SER A 84 -3.80 10.51 -14.74
C SER A 84 -2.52 10.23 -13.96
N MET A 85 -2.62 9.49 -12.85
CA MET A 85 -1.47 8.74 -12.38
C MET A 85 -1.20 7.76 -13.51
N ASN A 86 -0.14 8.03 -14.26
CA ASN A 86 0.34 7.10 -15.27
C ASN A 86 0.50 5.74 -14.57
N PRO A 87 -0.18 4.67 -15.00
CA PRO A 87 -0.13 3.36 -14.35
C PRO A 87 1.20 2.63 -14.57
N THR A 88 2.29 3.35 -14.84
CA THR A 88 3.62 2.76 -15.00
C THR A 88 4.30 2.62 -13.63
N PHE A 89 3.71 1.78 -12.77
CA PHE A 89 4.49 0.94 -11.87
C PHE A 89 4.41 -0.49 -12.40
N ILE A 90 4.88 -0.66 -13.64
CA ILE A 90 5.54 -1.93 -13.97
C ILE A 90 6.89 -1.81 -13.28
N LEU A 91 7.15 -2.67 -12.29
CA LEU A 91 8.49 -2.86 -11.74
C LEU A 91 9.37 -3.48 -12.84
N ASN A 92 9.75 -2.67 -13.81
CA ASN A 92 10.82 -3.03 -14.72
C ASN A 92 12.12 -2.86 -13.95
N LEU A 93 12.83 -3.98 -13.79
CA LEU A 93 14.22 -3.99 -13.40
C LEU A 93 14.97 -3.14 -14.44
N ASP A 94 15.55 -2.04 -13.96
CA ASP A 94 16.50 -1.16 -14.65
C ASP A 94 16.27 -0.95 -16.15
N GLU A 95 15.69 0.20 -16.53
CA GLU A 95 16.26 0.95 -17.65
C GLU A 95 15.85 2.42 -17.67
N TYR A 96 16.87 3.23 -17.93
CA TYR A 96 16.96 4.67 -17.88
C TYR A 96 16.21 5.30 -19.07
N ASP A 97 14.96 5.72 -18.89
CA ASP A 97 14.22 6.37 -19.97
C ASP A 97 14.01 7.88 -19.72
N LYS A 98 15.00 8.67 -20.19
CA LYS A 98 14.88 10.11 -20.41
C LYS A 98 13.92 10.36 -21.58
N LYS A 99 12.69 10.80 -21.31
CA LYS A 99 11.91 11.55 -22.31
C LYS A 99 12.16 13.05 -22.17
N LYS A 100 12.79 13.61 -23.20
CA LYS A 100 12.98 15.06 -23.40
C LYS A 100 11.63 15.72 -23.75
N SER A 101 11.23 16.68 -22.94
CA SER A 101 10.55 17.91 -23.38
C SER A 101 11.22 19.07 -22.66
N ASN A 102 11.86 19.99 -23.40
CA ASN A 102 12.51 21.16 -22.83
C ASN A 102 11.46 22.16 -22.33
N GLU A 103 11.25 22.17 -21.02
CA GLU A 103 10.63 23.24 -20.25
C GLU A 103 11.04 22.99 -18.79
N TYR A 104 11.02 23.98 -17.90
CA TYR A 104 11.41 23.84 -16.49
C TYR A 104 10.50 22.84 -15.73
N GLY A 105 10.71 21.54 -15.97
CA GLY A 105 9.87 20.46 -15.49
C GLY A 105 10.06 20.25 -14.00
N LEU A 106 9.01 20.48 -13.22
CA LEU A 106 8.99 20.20 -11.80
C LEU A 106 8.84 18.68 -11.59
N THR A 107 9.86 18.05 -11.00
CA THR A 107 9.89 16.60 -10.73
C THR A 107 10.11 16.38 -9.23
N GLY A 108 9.39 15.44 -8.62
CA GLY A 108 9.61 15.05 -7.23
C GLY A 108 9.86 13.56 -7.11
N TYR A 109 10.85 13.19 -6.29
CA TYR A 109 11.12 11.82 -5.89
C TYR A 109 10.82 11.69 -4.40
N CYS A 110 10.21 10.57 -4.03
CA CYS A 110 9.76 10.35 -2.66
C CYS A 110 10.00 8.89 -2.29
N ASP A 111 10.61 8.69 -1.14
CA ASP A 111 10.87 7.39 -0.55
C ASP A 111 10.47 7.41 0.93
N ALA A 112 9.96 6.28 1.42
CA ALA A 112 9.59 6.13 2.81
C ALA A 112 10.08 4.78 3.31
N HIS A 113 10.91 4.81 4.34
CA HIS A 113 11.38 3.62 5.02
C HIS A 113 10.58 3.41 6.31
N TYR A 114 9.92 2.25 6.37
CA TYR A 114 9.41 1.71 7.62
C TYR A 114 10.58 1.18 8.45
N THR A 115 11.20 2.05 9.24
CA THR A 115 12.15 1.63 10.27
C THR A 115 11.36 0.97 11.40
N ARG A 116 11.56 -0.34 11.63
CA ARG A 116 11.11 -1.07 12.84
C ARG A 116 11.85 -0.54 14.09
N ASP A 117 11.75 0.75 14.35
CA ASP A 117 12.19 1.32 15.62
C ASP A 117 11.32 0.72 16.72
N ARG A 118 11.94 -0.07 17.61
CA ARG A 118 11.27 -0.78 18.70
C ARG A 118 10.72 0.17 19.76
N VAL A 119 11.20 1.42 19.82
CA VAL A 119 10.83 2.39 20.84
C VAL A 119 9.69 3.28 20.35
N GLU A 120 9.84 3.96 19.21
CA GLU A 120 8.85 4.95 18.76
C GLU A 120 7.95 4.47 17.62
N ARG A 121 8.30 3.38 16.91
CA ARG A 121 7.59 2.87 15.71
C ARG A 121 7.30 3.96 14.66
N LYS A 122 8.15 5.00 14.59
CA LYS A 122 7.99 6.10 13.65
C LYS A 122 8.74 5.83 12.35
N ASN A 123 8.13 6.24 11.26
CA ASN A 123 8.69 6.08 9.93
C ASN A 123 9.59 7.24 9.58
N THR A 124 10.62 6.96 8.80
CA THR A 124 11.49 7.98 8.22
C THR A 124 11.15 8.09 6.75
N SER A 125 10.87 9.31 6.29
CA SER A 125 10.56 9.55 4.89
C SER A 125 11.42 10.68 4.33
N GLU A 126 11.95 10.47 3.14
CA GLU A 126 12.81 11.41 2.43
C GLU A 126 12.24 11.70 1.04
N GLY A 127 12.21 12.98 0.68
CA GLY A 127 11.74 13.43 -0.62
C GLY A 127 12.62 14.56 -1.12
N CYS A 128 12.75 14.65 -2.43
CA CYS A 128 13.46 15.72 -3.09
C CYS A 128 12.70 16.21 -4.32
N HIS A 129 12.67 17.53 -4.50
CA HIS A 129 11.97 18.20 -5.59
C HIS A 129 12.95 18.98 -6.44
N PHE A 130 12.83 18.84 -7.75
CA PHE A 130 13.71 19.40 -8.74
C PHE A 130 12.93 20.27 -9.73
N ILE A 131 13.50 21.40 -10.13
CA ILE A 131 13.06 22.16 -11.30
C ILE A 131 14.15 21.97 -12.37
N GLY A 132 13.81 21.21 -13.42
CA GLY A 132 14.82 20.73 -14.37
C GLY A 132 15.86 19.85 -13.67
N ALA A 133 17.13 20.21 -13.76
CA ALA A 133 18.23 19.50 -13.10
C ALA A 133 18.61 20.08 -11.71
N ASN A 134 17.95 21.15 -11.27
CA ASN A 134 18.31 21.84 -10.03
C ASN A 134 17.44 21.35 -8.87
N LEU A 135 18.07 20.93 -7.77
CA LEU A 135 17.38 20.61 -6.52
C LEU A 135 16.84 21.89 -5.89
N VAL A 136 15.54 21.94 -5.64
CA VAL A 136 14.85 23.12 -5.09
C VAL A 136 14.49 22.92 -3.63
N SER A 137 14.06 21.72 -3.27
CA SER A 137 13.73 21.38 -1.89
C SER A 137 14.06 19.93 -1.59
N ARG A 138 14.50 19.69 -0.36
CA ARG A 138 14.66 18.36 0.22
C ARG A 138 13.92 18.32 1.55
N ASP A 139 13.11 17.30 1.74
CA ASP A 139 12.44 17.00 2.99
C ASP A 139 12.99 15.69 3.51
N ASN A 140 13.52 15.71 4.73
CA ASN A 140 13.77 14.50 5.49
C ASN A 140 13.01 14.65 6.81
N LYS A 141 11.94 13.86 6.97
CA LYS A 141 11.05 13.99 8.12
C LYS A 141 10.75 12.64 8.71
N ARG A 142 11.00 12.53 10.02
CA ARG A 142 10.43 11.49 10.87
C ARG A 142 8.93 11.77 11.00
N GLN A 143 8.10 10.86 10.49
CA GLN A 143 6.65 11.04 10.52
C GLN A 143 6.16 11.02 11.97
N GLY A 144 5.31 11.98 12.34
CA GLY A 144 4.70 12.05 13.67
C GLY A 144 3.57 11.03 13.87
N THR A 145 3.14 10.39 12.78
CA THR A 145 2.11 9.36 12.76
C THR A 145 2.75 7.98 12.69
N ILE A 146 2.38 7.11 13.62
CA ILE A 146 2.78 5.69 13.60
C ILE A 146 1.93 5.01 12.53
N VAL A 147 2.57 4.35 11.57
CA VAL A 147 1.91 3.63 10.48
C VAL A 147 2.37 2.19 10.49
N MET A 148 1.43 1.24 10.49
CA MET A 148 1.72 -0.19 10.67
C MET A 148 2.13 -0.94 9.40
N SER A 149 2.31 -0.25 8.27
CA SER A 149 2.80 -0.85 7.03
C SER A 149 3.60 0.14 6.19
N THR A 150 4.57 -0.38 5.42
CA THR A 150 5.40 0.41 4.50
C THR A 150 4.56 1.08 3.42
N ALA A 151 3.62 0.35 2.80
CA ALA A 151 2.75 0.90 1.76
C ALA A 151 1.92 2.10 2.24
N LYS A 152 1.45 2.07 3.49
CA LYS A 152 0.69 3.19 4.07
C LYS A 152 1.61 4.36 4.42
N ALA A 153 2.86 4.10 4.82
CA ALA A 153 3.87 5.14 5.04
C ALA A 153 4.27 5.85 3.74
N GLU A 154 4.45 5.09 2.66
CA GLU A 154 4.70 5.58 1.31
C GLU A 154 3.54 6.45 0.81
N TYR A 155 2.30 5.97 0.91
CA TYR A 155 1.12 6.73 0.45
C TYR A 155 0.96 8.08 1.16
N ILE A 156 1.13 8.10 2.49
CA ILE A 156 1.10 9.34 3.28
C ILE A 156 2.21 10.30 2.83
N PHE A 157 3.39 9.76 2.55
CA PHE A 157 4.52 10.59 2.14
C PHE A 157 4.36 11.14 0.72
N VAL A 158 3.87 10.33 -0.22
CA VAL A 158 3.54 10.76 -1.58
C VAL A 158 2.53 11.90 -1.57
N ALA A 159 1.48 11.82 -0.75
CA ALA A 159 0.50 12.90 -0.62
C ALA A 159 1.13 14.21 -0.11
N ARG A 160 2.08 14.12 0.83
CA ARG A 160 2.83 15.28 1.34
C ARG A 160 3.73 15.87 0.26
N CYS A 161 4.52 15.04 -0.42
CA CYS A 161 5.36 15.45 -1.53
C CYS A 161 4.56 16.14 -2.63
N TYR A 162 3.41 15.57 -3.00
CA TYR A 162 2.53 16.12 -4.02
C TYR A 162 1.98 17.50 -3.63
N SER A 163 1.61 17.68 -2.36
CA SER A 163 1.17 18.98 -1.84
C SER A 163 2.27 20.04 -1.93
N GLN A 164 3.53 19.65 -1.68
CA GLN A 164 4.68 20.55 -1.84
C GLN A 164 4.98 20.87 -3.30
N LEU A 165 4.90 19.89 -4.19
CA LEU A 165 5.02 20.11 -5.64
C LEU A 165 3.95 21.07 -6.16
N LEU A 166 2.70 20.91 -5.72
CA LEU A 166 1.61 21.84 -6.05
C LEU A 166 1.90 23.26 -5.55
N TRP A 167 2.50 23.39 -4.37
CA TRP A 167 2.87 24.69 -3.81
C TRP A 167 4.04 25.35 -4.56
N ILE A 168 5.00 24.58 -5.06
CA ILE A 168 6.14 25.11 -5.85
C ILE A 168 5.72 25.50 -7.27
N LYS A 169 4.65 24.87 -7.79
CA LYS A 169 4.12 25.17 -9.13
C LYS A 169 3.39 26.52 -9.22
N HIS A 170 2.94 27.07 -8.10
CA HIS A 170 2.14 28.30 -8.01
C HIS A 170 2.86 29.38 -7.21
#